data_AF-A0AAD9HR92-F1
#
_entry.id   AF-A0AAD9HR92-F1
#
_cell.length_a   1.000
_cell.length_b   1.000
_cell.length_c   1.000
_cell.angle_alpha   90.00
_cell.angle_beta   90.00
_cell.angle_gamma   90.00
#
_symmetry.space_group_name_H-M   'P 1'
#
loop_
_entity.id
_entity.type
_entity.pdbx_description
1 polymer ?
#
loop_
_entity_poly.entity_id
_entity_poly.type
_entity_poly.pdbx_seq_one_letter_code
_entity_poly.pdbx_strand_id
1 'polypeptide(L)'
;MEHTLKCNVLKCRKELGDQALVTTHIFCIECSDNHGLTGPVQERRNTCPACRFQLNNPDDAVVTRLNLTEDYKTIILSGLSPNVIMECAGRALSFWAYQTTQEM
;
A
#
# COMPACT_ATOMS: atom_id res chain seq x y z
N MET A 1 12.48 -17.42 3.16
CA MET A 1 12.43 -15.99 3.53
C MET A 1 11.15 -15.45 2.95
N GLU A 2 10.28 -14.85 3.77
CA GLU A 2 9.13 -14.13 3.20
C GLU A 2 9.68 -13.00 2.32
N HIS A 3 9.18 -12.92 1.08
CA HIS A 3 9.55 -11.84 0.19
C HIS A 3 9.02 -10.54 0.79
N THR A 4 9.90 -9.55 0.99
CA THR A 4 9.49 -8.22 1.41
C THR A 4 9.22 -7.38 0.16
N LEU A 5 8.09 -6.67 0.14
CA LEU A 5 7.76 -5.76 -0.96
C LEU A 5 8.80 -4.64 -1.04
N LYS A 6 9.09 -4.17 -2.25
CA LYS A 6 10.00 -3.05 -2.51
C LYS A 6 9.25 -1.83 -3.00
N CYS A 7 9.82 -0.66 -2.74
CA CYS A 7 9.29 0.61 -3.22
C CYS A 7 9.13 0.60 -4.76
N ASN A 8 7.95 0.96 -5.27
CA ASN A 8 7.67 1.05 -6.71
C ASN A 8 8.26 2.29 -7.40
N VAL A 9 8.97 3.17 -6.67
CA VAL A 9 9.83 4.18 -7.34
C VAL A 9 11.05 3.46 -7.91
N LEU A 10 11.17 3.45 -9.24
CA LEU A 10 12.20 2.71 -10.00
C LEU A 10 13.64 3.02 -9.57
N LYS A 11 13.92 4.27 -9.14
CA LYS A 11 15.25 4.67 -8.66
C LYS A 11 15.51 4.29 -7.20
N CYS A 12 14.46 3.98 -6.43
CA CYS A 12 14.57 3.68 -5.01
C CYS A 12 14.67 2.17 -4.77
N ARG A 13 13.62 1.41 -5.14
CA ARG A 13 13.53 -0.07 -5.02
C ARG A 13 13.95 -0.66 -3.66
N LYS A 14 14.04 0.15 -2.60
CA LYS A 14 14.40 -0.33 -1.27
C LYS A 14 13.28 -1.20 -0.71
N GLU A 15 13.67 -2.19 0.10
CA GLU A 15 12.73 -3.01 0.85
C GLU A 15 11.92 -2.13 1.81
N LEU A 16 10.65 -2.45 1.94
CA LEU A 16 9.72 -1.72 2.78
C LEU A 16 9.79 -2.24 4.22
N GLY A 17 9.88 -1.32 5.17
CA GLY A 17 9.85 -1.63 6.60
C GLY A 17 8.43 -1.64 7.16
N ASP A 18 8.26 -1.15 8.39
CA ASP A 18 6.99 -1.22 9.11
C ASP A 18 5.84 -0.44 8.47
N GLN A 19 6.15 0.61 7.71
CA GLN A 19 5.14 1.48 7.12
C GLN A 19 5.45 1.76 5.65
N ALA A 20 4.38 1.87 4.86
CA ALA A 20 4.43 2.24 3.46
C ALA A 20 3.14 2.96 3.06
N LEU A 21 3.21 3.77 2.01
CA LEU A 21 2.01 4.31 1.37
C LEU A 21 1.53 3.33 0.29
N VAL A 22 0.26 2.93 0.39
CA VAL A 22 -0.40 1.97 -0.50
C VAL A 22 -1.41 2.70 -1.36
N THR A 23 -1.31 2.43 -2.66
CA THR A 23 -2.25 2.82 -3.72
C THR A 23 -2.59 1.53 -4.51
N THR A 24 -2.65 1.58 -5.84
CA THR A 24 -2.44 0.39 -6.70
C THR A 24 -0.97 -0.07 -6.76
N HIS A 25 -0.05 0.78 -6.28
CA HIS A 25 1.38 0.55 -6.10
C HIS A 25 1.77 0.82 -4.64
N ILE A 26 2.95 0.39 -4.21
CA ILE A 26 3.44 0.60 -2.85
C ILE A 26 4.73 1.41 -2.81
N PHE A 27 4.83 2.35 -1.87
CA PHE A 27 5.95 3.27 -1.77
C PHE A 27 6.47 3.36 -0.34
N CYS A 28 7.78 3.49 -0.19
CA CYS A 28 8.35 3.84 1.12
C CYS A 28 7.91 5.24 1.53
N ILE A 29 7.90 5.51 2.84
CA ILE A 29 7.46 6.81 3.38
C ILE A 29 8.27 7.96 2.77
N GLU A 30 9.59 7.83 2.72
CA GLU A 30 10.48 8.85 2.13
C GLU A 30 10.13 9.20 0.66
N CYS A 31 9.89 8.20 -0.20
CA CYS A 31 9.47 8.48 -1.57
C CYS A 31 8.06 9.10 -1.60
N SER A 32 7.18 8.66 -0.72
CA SER A 32 5.81 9.17 -0.63
C SER A 32 5.82 10.66 -0.26
N ASP A 33 6.63 11.05 0.72
CA ASP A 33 6.83 12.45 1.15
C ASP A 33 7.46 13.27 0.02
N ASN A 34 8.54 12.77 -0.60
CA ASN A 34 9.23 13.45 -1.70
C ASN A 34 8.33 13.65 -2.94
N HIS A 35 7.37 12.76 -3.15
CA HIS A 35 6.37 12.87 -4.20
C HIS A 35 5.10 13.62 -3.76
N GLY A 36 5.04 14.10 -2.51
CA GLY A 36 3.91 14.87 -1.98
C GLY A 36 2.63 14.06 -1.83
N LEU A 37 2.73 12.74 -1.59
CA LEU A 37 1.56 11.85 -1.43
C LEU A 37 1.06 11.81 0.03
N THR A 38 1.83 12.33 0.97
CA THR A 38 1.52 12.41 2.39
C THR A 38 1.12 13.84 2.77
N GLY A 39 0.42 14.02 3.90
CA GLY A 39 -0.05 15.34 4.37
C GLY A 39 -1.56 15.56 4.21
N PRO A 40 -2.08 16.80 4.28
CA PRO A 40 -3.51 17.08 4.08
C PRO A 40 -3.94 16.87 2.63
N VAL A 41 -5.15 16.35 2.39
CA VAL A 41 -5.68 16.05 1.02
C VAL A 41 -5.61 17.26 0.09
N GLN A 42 -5.76 18.48 0.61
CA GLN A 42 -5.72 19.73 -0.16
C GLN A 42 -4.32 20.07 -0.72
N GLU A 43 -3.26 19.54 -0.11
CA GLU A 43 -1.86 19.84 -0.45
C GLU A 43 -1.16 18.66 -1.13
N ARG A 44 -1.81 17.48 -1.15
CA ARG A 44 -1.25 16.28 -1.76
C ARG A 44 -1.20 16.41 -3.28
N ARG A 45 -0.15 15.83 -3.86
CA ARG A 45 -0.14 15.48 -5.27
C ARG A 45 -1.04 14.27 -5.47
N ASN A 46 -1.96 14.37 -6.42
CA ASN A 46 -2.93 13.32 -6.71
C ASN A 46 -2.46 12.46 -7.88
N THR A 47 -1.17 12.20 -8.03
CA THR A 47 -0.65 11.43 -9.17
C THR A 47 0.31 10.35 -8.71
N CYS A 48 0.01 9.09 -9.05
CA CYS A 48 0.86 7.96 -8.74
C CYS A 48 2.26 8.08 -9.40
N PRO A 49 3.36 8.00 -8.64
CA PRO A 49 4.71 8.08 -9.19
C PRO A 49 5.08 6.94 -10.16
N ALA A 50 4.43 5.79 -10.03
CA ALA A 50 4.74 4.60 -10.84
C ALA A 50 3.99 4.60 -12.18
N CYS A 51 2.68 4.79 -12.17
CA CYS A 51 1.83 4.67 -13.36
C CYS A 51 1.19 5.98 -13.84
N ARG A 52 1.40 7.09 -13.13
CA ARG A 52 0.82 8.42 -13.41
C ARG A 52 -0.71 8.49 -13.34
N PHE A 53 -1.37 7.47 -12.79
CA PHE A 53 -2.81 7.49 -12.53
C PHE A 53 -3.18 8.55 -11.49
N GLN A 54 -4.36 9.15 -11.63
CA GLN A 54 -4.87 10.18 -10.72
C GLN A 54 -5.48 9.56 -9.45
N LEU A 55 -5.02 9.98 -8.28
CA LEU A 55 -5.43 9.52 -6.94
C LEU A 55 -6.42 10.52 -6.35
N ASN A 56 -7.67 10.47 -6.83
CA ASN A 56 -8.69 11.48 -6.52
C ASN A 56 -9.52 11.14 -5.29
N ASN A 57 -9.58 9.87 -4.90
CA ASN A 57 -10.33 9.43 -3.74
C ASN A 57 -9.43 9.48 -2.48
N PRO A 58 -10.00 9.80 -1.30
CA PRO A 58 -9.25 9.77 -0.04
C PRO A 58 -8.55 8.43 0.23
N ASP A 59 -9.16 7.33 -0.20
CA ASP A 59 -8.66 5.96 -0.01
C ASP A 59 -7.68 5.51 -1.12
N ASP A 60 -7.43 6.33 -2.14
CA ASP A 60 -6.50 5.99 -3.23
C ASP A 60 -5.04 5.98 -2.74
N ALA A 61 -4.73 6.67 -1.62
CA ALA A 61 -3.39 6.82 -1.07
C ALA A 61 -3.41 6.79 0.46
N VAL A 62 -3.12 5.62 1.03
CA VAL A 62 -3.21 5.38 2.47
C VAL A 62 -1.86 4.93 3.02
N VAL A 63 -1.42 5.53 4.13
CA VAL A 63 -0.26 5.04 4.87
C VAL A 63 -0.71 3.83 5.71
N THR A 64 -0.09 2.69 5.43
CA THR A 64 -0.44 1.40 6.03
C THR A 64 0.73 0.86 6.84
N ARG A 65 0.43 0.21 7.96
CA ARG A 65 1.39 -0.61 8.70
C ARG A 65 1.47 -2.00 8.07
N LEU A 66 2.65 -2.42 7.66
CA LEU A 66 2.88 -3.72 7.02
C LEU A 66 3.06 -4.83 8.06
N ASN A 67 3.58 -4.49 9.23
CA ASN A 67 3.78 -5.41 10.35
C ASN A 67 2.68 -5.20 11.39
N LEU A 68 1.59 -5.98 11.29
CA LEU A 68 0.48 -5.95 12.23
C LEU A 68 0.73 -6.89 13.42
N THR A 69 0.33 -6.49 14.62
CA THR A 69 0.32 -7.38 15.79
C THR A 69 -0.76 -8.47 15.64
N GLU A 70 -0.59 -9.62 16.30
CA GLU A 70 -1.58 -10.71 16.24
C GLU A 70 -2.98 -10.24 16.67
N ASP A 71 -3.08 -9.51 17.78
CA ASP A 71 -4.36 -8.97 18.25
C ASP A 71 -5.00 -8.04 17.22
N TYR A 72 -4.20 -7.21 16.54
CA TYR A 72 -4.73 -6.29 15.55
C TYR A 72 -5.23 -7.01 14.29
N LYS A 73 -4.58 -8.11 13.87
CA LYS A 73 -5.05 -8.97 12.78
C LYS A 73 -6.44 -9.55 13.09
N THR A 74 -6.65 -9.97 14.34
CA THR A 74 -7.98 -10.45 14.77
C THR A 74 -9.01 -9.33 14.75
N ILE A 75 -8.66 -8.15 15.27
CA ILE A 75 -9.60 -7.04 15.43
C ILE A 75 -10.06 -6.47 14.08
N ILE A 76 -9.15 -6.29 13.11
CA ILE A 76 -9.47 -5.56 11.86
C ILE A 76 -10.54 -6.25 10.98
N LEU A 77 -10.71 -7.56 11.12
CA LEU A 77 -11.72 -8.35 10.41
C LEU A 77 -12.89 -8.78 11.29
N SER A 78 -12.78 -8.64 12.61
CA SER A 78 -13.83 -9.03 13.55
C SER A 78 -15.06 -8.13 13.40
N GLY A 79 -16.21 -8.75 13.09
CA GLY A 79 -17.49 -8.04 12.86
C GLY A 79 -17.89 -7.92 11.39
N LEU A 80 -17.01 -8.32 10.46
CA LEU A 80 -17.34 -8.39 9.03
C LEU A 80 -17.99 -9.74 8.68
N SER A 81 -18.81 -9.75 7.62
CA SER A 81 -19.40 -11.00 7.12
C SER A 81 -18.34 -11.86 6.42
N PRO A 82 -18.50 -13.19 6.36
CA PRO A 82 -17.56 -14.07 5.67
C PRO A 82 -17.29 -13.66 4.21
N ASN A 83 -18.31 -13.17 3.50
CA ASN A 83 -18.15 -12.71 2.12
C ASN A 83 -17.20 -11.51 2.01
N VAL A 84 -17.36 -10.51 2.89
CA VAL A 84 -16.49 -9.32 2.90
C VAL A 84 -15.06 -9.70 3.25
N ILE A 85 -14.87 -10.61 4.22
CA ILE A 85 -13.54 -11.09 4.62
C ILE A 85 -12.83 -11.74 3.41
N MET A 86 -13.51 -12.64 2.70
CA MET A 86 -12.94 -13.32 1.55
C MET A 86 -12.64 -12.36 0.39
N GLU A 87 -13.48 -11.33 0.19
CA GLU A 87 -13.24 -10.29 -0.80
C GLU A 87 -11.99 -9.45 -0.47
N CYS A 88 -11.82 -9.04 0.78
CA CYS A 88 -10.62 -8.35 1.26
C CYS A 88 -9.35 -9.20 1.06
N ALA A 89 -9.40 -10.47 1.45
CA ALA A 89 -8.29 -11.40 1.28
C ALA A 89 -7.93 -11.58 -0.20
N GLY A 90 -8.91 -11.78 -1.07
CA GLY A 90 -8.70 -11.91 -2.51
C GLY A 90 -8.01 -10.69 -3.11
N ARG A 91 -8.49 -9.47 -2.80
CA ARG A 91 -7.87 -8.22 -3.25
C ARG A 91 -6.44 -8.06 -2.75
N ALA A 92 -6.18 -8.35 -1.48
CA ALA A 92 -4.84 -8.26 -0.90
C ALA A 92 -3.85 -9.24 -1.56
N LEU A 93 -4.29 -10.47 -1.84
CA LEU A 93 -3.48 -11.47 -2.53
C LEU A 93 -3.20 -11.06 -3.99
N SER A 94 -4.21 -10.56 -4.71
CA SER A 94 -4.00 -10.04 -6.08
C SER A 94 -3.04 -8.87 -6.11
N PHE A 95 -3.13 -7.96 -5.13
CA PHE A 95 -2.19 -6.87 -4.97
C PHE A 95 -0.77 -7.38 -4.76
N TRP A 96 -0.58 -8.30 -3.81
CA TRP A 96 0.72 -8.89 -3.53
C TRP A 96 1.34 -9.54 -4.77
N ALA A 97 0.59 -10.39 -5.45
CA ALA A 97 1.04 -11.07 -6.66
C ALA A 97 1.45 -10.07 -7.77
N TYR A 98 0.67 -8.99 -7.94
CA TYR A 98 1.01 -7.93 -8.89
C TYR A 98 2.32 -7.23 -8.52
N GLN A 99 2.50 -6.85 -7.25
CA GLN A 99 3.73 -6.19 -6.82
C GLN A 99 4.95 -7.09 -7.01
N THR A 100 4.87 -8.37 -6.62
CA THR A 100 6.00 -9.31 -6.76
C THR A 100 6.33 -9.60 -8.22
N THR A 101 5.34 -9.62 -9.12
CA THR A 101 5.58 -9.79 -10.56
C THR A 101 6.31 -8.58 -11.15
N GLN A 102 5.99 -7.36 -10.69
CA GLN A 102 6.68 -6.13 -11.09
C GLN A 102 8.13 -6.04 -10.54
N GLU A 103 8.55 -6.96 -9.66
CA GLU A 103 9.94 -7.04 -9.19
C GLU A 103 10.83 -8.02 -9.97
N MET A 104 10.23 -8.86 -10.82
CA MET A 104 10.95 -9.77 -11.72
C MET A 104 11.37 -9.05 -13.00
#